data_AF-A0A352PT00-F1
#
_entry.id   AF-A0A352PT00-F1
#
_cell.length_a   1.000
_cell.length_b   1.000
_cell.length_c   1.000
_cell.angle_alpha   90.00
_cell.angle_beta   90.00
_cell.angle_gamma   90.00
#
_symmetry.space_group_name_H-M   'P 1'
#
loop_
_entity.id
_entity.type
_entity.pdbx_description
1 polymer ?
#
loop_
_entity_poly.entity_id
_entity_poly.type
_entity_poly.pdbx_seq_one_letter_code
_entity_poly.pdbx_strand_id
1 'polypeptide(L)' 'MPPKVRELIAELERAGFVKRGGKGSHGNLVHPKVPKPVTVAGQPSDDAKEYQVRAVKSAVEESRK' A
#
# COMPACT_ATOMS: atom_id res chain seq x y z
N MET A 1 0.66 12.40 -14.03
CA MET A 1 1.66 12.43 -12.94
C MET A 1 1.58 11.11 -12.19
N PRO A 2 2.70 10.58 -11.67
CA PRO A 2 2.65 9.41 -10.79
C PRO A 2 1.79 9.74 -9.55
N PRO A 3 1.03 8.77 -9.02
CA PRO A 3 0.28 8.96 -7.79
C PRO A 3 1.25 9.20 -6.63
N LYS A 4 0.79 9.87 -5.58
CA LYS A 4 1.59 10.08 -4.37
C LYS A 4 1.53 8.84 -3.48
N VAL A 5 2.57 8.63 -2.66
CA VAL A 5 2.63 7.54 -1.67
C VAL A 5 1.41 7.56 -0.73
N ARG A 6 0.95 8.75 -0.30
CA ARG A 6 -0.26 8.88 0.53
C ARG A 6 -1.52 8.35 -0.15
N GLU A 7 -1.61 8.44 -1.47
CA GLU A 7 -2.78 7.99 -2.25
C GLU A 7 -2.81 6.46 -2.30
N LEU A 8 -1.64 5.83 -2.46
CA LEU A 8 -1.48 4.38 -2.37
C LEU A 8 -1.89 3.84 -1.00
N ILE A 9 -1.47 4.50 0.08
CA ILE A 9 -1.85 4.13 1.45
C ILE A 9 -3.37 4.26 1.63
N ALA A 10 -3.97 5.36 1.18
CA ALA A 10 -5.42 5.58 1.27
C ALA A 10 -6.22 4.57 0.43
N GLU A 11 -5.68 4.10 -0.69
CA GLU A 11 -6.31 3.03 -1.49
C GLU A 11 -6.32 1.69 -0.75
N LEU A 12 -5.19 1.30 -0.15
CA LEU A 12 -5.10 0.11 0.69
C LEU A 12 -6.04 0.20 1.91
N GLU A 13 -6.06 1.32 2.62
CA GLU A 13 -6.94 1.53 3.77
C GLU A 13 -8.43 1.42 3.39
N ARG A 14 -8.84 1.99 2.25
CA ARG A 14 -10.20 1.83 1.70
C ARG A 14 -10.54 0.38 1.33
N ALA A 15 -9.54 -0.40 0.94
CA ALA A 15 -9.68 -1.83 0.66
C ALA A 15 -9.63 -2.70 1.93
N GLY A 16 -9.60 -2.10 3.13
CA GLY A 16 -9.63 -2.79 4.41
C GLY A 16 -8.26 -3.20 4.95
N PHE A 17 -7.16 -2.75 4.32
CA PHE A 17 -5.83 -3.01 4.85
C PHE A 17 -5.58 -2.14 6.08
N VAL A 18 -4.88 -2.69 7.06
CA VAL A 18 -4.47 -1.98 8.28
C VAL A 18 -2.97 -1.84 8.35
N LYS A 19 -2.50 -0.70 8.84
CA LYS A 19 -1.07 -0.48 9.10
C LYS A 19 -0.63 -1.40 10.24
N ARG A 20 0.27 -2.34 9.93
CA ARG A 20 0.92 -3.19 10.94
C ARG A 20 2.09 -2.48 11.64
N GLY A 21 2.53 -1.36 11.08
CA GLY A 21 3.71 -0.63 11.48
C GLY A 21 4.83 -0.75 10.46
N GLY A 22 5.94 -0.11 10.76
CA GLY A 22 7.11 -0.06 9.90
C GLY A 22 8.13 0.90 10.47
N LYS A 23 9.35 0.87 9.94
CA LYS A 23 10.47 1.68 10.44
C LYS A 23 10.73 2.82 9.46
N GLY A 24 10.81 4.05 9.97
CA GLY A 24 11.08 5.23 9.16
C GLY A 24 9.96 5.52 8.16
N SER A 25 10.31 5.80 6.91
CA SER A 25 9.37 6.09 5.82
C SER A 25 8.79 4.83 5.15
N HIS A 26 8.93 3.66 5.76
CA HIS A 26 8.41 2.41 5.23
C HIS A 26 7.21 2.00 6.09
N GLY A 27 6.04 1.85 5.47
CA GLY A 27 4.83 1.33 6.10
C GLY A 27 4.46 -0.04 5.54
N ASN A 28 4.26 -1.03 6.41
CA ASN A 28 3.68 -2.31 6.02
C ASN A 28 2.18 -2.31 6.33
N LEU A 29 1.38 -2.65 5.33
CA LEU A 29 -0.05 -2.80 5.42
C LEU A 29 -0.43 -4.26 5.24
N VAL A 30 -1.40 -4.74 6.02
CA VAL A 30 -1.85 -6.14 6.00
C VAL A 30 -3.37 -6.20 5.86
N HIS A 31 -3.87 -7.27 5.26
CA HIS A 31 -5.30 -7.53 5.11
C HIS A 31 -5.59 -9.00 5.45
N PRO A 32 -6.68 -9.34 6.17
CA PRO A 32 -6.97 -10.72 6.58
C PRO A 32 -7.03 -11.73 5.44
N LYS A 33 -7.50 -11.30 4.27
CA LYS A 33 -7.60 -12.13 3.06
C LYS A 33 -6.35 -12.14 2.17
N VAL A 34 -5.37 -11.29 2.45
CA VAL A 34 -4.15 -11.19 1.63
C VAL A 34 -2.97 -11.74 2.46
N PRO A 35 -2.40 -12.89 2.08
CA PRO A 35 -1.40 -13.58 2.90
C PRO A 35 -0.09 -12.80 3.00
N LYS A 36 0.23 -11.97 2.00
CA LYS A 36 1.47 -11.19 1.96
C LYS A 36 1.21 -9.73 2.33
N PRO A 37 1.97 -9.14 3.27
CA PRO A 37 1.93 -7.71 3.53
C PRO A 37 2.30 -6.89 2.29
N VAL A 38 1.71 -5.70 2.17
CA VAL A 38 2.08 -4.69 1.17
C VAL A 38 3.00 -3.68 1.82
N THR A 39 4.23 -3.59 1.33
CA THR A 39 5.20 -2.58 1.77
C THR A 39 5.10 -1.35 0.87
N VAL A 40 4.79 -0.21 1.45
CA VAL A 40 4.85 1.10 0.79
C VAL A 40 6.00 1.88 1.41
N ALA A 41 6.95 2.29 0.58
CA ALA A 41 8.17 2.97 0.98
C ALA A 41 8.17 4.42 0.45
N GLY A 42 8.60 5.37 1.27
CA GLY A 42 8.66 6.79 0.92
C GLY A 42 7.81 7.64 1.84
N GLN A 43 8.06 8.94 1.82
CA GLN A 43 7.26 9.91 2.54
C GLN A 43 5.90 10.08 1.87
N PRO A 44 4.84 10.47 2.60
CA PRO A 44 3.50 10.67 2.03
C PRO A 44 3.44 11.62 0.81
N SER A 45 4.37 12.58 0.72
CA SER A 45 4.49 13.56 -0.36
C SER A 45 5.25 13.07 -1.60
N ASP A 46 5.95 11.93 -1.49
CA ASP A 46 6.78 11.41 -2.56
C ASP A 46 5.92 10.84 -3.69
N ASP A 47 6.45 10.92 -4.91
CA ASP A 47 5.88 10.21 -6.05
C ASP A 47 6.09 8.71 -5.88
N ALA A 48 5.00 7.95 -6.03
CA ALA A 48 5.05 6.51 -5.95
C ALA A 48 5.80 5.93 -7.14
N LYS A 49 6.63 4.92 -6.85
CA LYS A 49 7.32 4.16 -7.88
C LYS A 49 6.34 3.22 -8.55
N GLU A 50 6.53 2.94 -9.83
CA GLU A 50 5.61 2.12 -10.61
C GLU A 50 5.38 0.72 -10.00
N TYR A 51 6.41 0.11 -9.43
CA TYR A 51 6.28 -1.18 -8.75
C TYR A 51 5.34 -1.11 -7.53
N GLN A 52 5.30 0.03 -6.82
CA GLN A 52 4.42 0.22 -5.66
C GLN A 52 2.98 0.31 -6.12
N VAL A 53 2.73 1.05 -7.20
CA VAL A 53 1.40 1.15 -7.82
C VAL A 53 0.90 -0.22 -8.25
N ARG A 54 1.76 -1.01 -8.93
CA ARG A 54 1.42 -2.38 -9.35
C ARG A 54 1.14 -3.29 -8.15
N ALA A 55 1.97 -3.23 -7.09
CA ALA A 55 1.78 -4.03 -5.88
C ALA A 55 0.47 -3.70 -5.16
N VAL A 56 0.12 -2.42 -5.03
CA VAL A 56 -1.14 -1.97 -4.40
C VAL A 56 -2.34 -2.48 -5.19
N LYS A 57 -2.36 -2.30 -6.51
CA LYS A 57 -3.46 -2.77 -7.36
C LYS A 57 -3.67 -4.27 -7.23
N SER A 58 -2.61 -5.07 -7.31
CA SER A 58 -2.70 -6.53 -7.16
C SER A 58 -3.25 -6.92 -5.78
N ALA A 59 -2.81 -6.25 -4.72
CA ALA A 59 -3.25 -6.56 -3.36
C ALA A 59 -4.72 -6.17 -3.12
N VAL A 60 -5.19 -5.05 -3.68
CA VAL A 60 -6.59 -4.63 -3.62
C VAL A 60 -7.49 -5.60 -4.38
N GLU A 61 -7.05 -6.08 -5.54
CA GLU A 61 -7.79 -7.11 -6.28
C GLU A 61 -7.82 -8.45 -5.55
N GLU A 62 -6.72 -8.83 -4.89
CA GLU A 62 -6.66 -10.04 -4.06
C GLU A 62 -7.55 -9.93 -2.82
N SER A 63 -7.66 -8.76 -2.19
CA SER A 63 -8.47 -8.57 -0.99
C SER A 63 -9.99 -8.67 -1.23
N ARG A 64 -10.42 -8.55 -2.49
CA ARG A 64 -11.83 -8.64 -2.92
C ARG A 64 -12.29 -10.07 -3.18
N LYS A 65 -11.36 -11.01 -3.33
CA LYS A 65 -11.68 -12.44 -3.49
C LYS A 65 -12.24 -13.03 -2.20
#